data_AF-A0A7J7KWS3-F1
#
_entry.id   AF-A0A7J7KWS3-F1
#
_cell.length_a   1.000
_cell.length_b   1.000
_cell.length_c   1.000
_cell.angle_alpha   90.00
_cell.angle_beta   90.00
_cell.angle_gamma   90.00
#
_symmetry.space_group_name_H-M   'P 1'
#
loop_
_entity.id
_entity.type
_entity.pdbx_description
1 polymer ?
#
loop_
_entity_poly.entity_id
_entity_poly.type
_entity_poly.pdbx_seq_one_letter_code
_entity_poly.pdbx_strand_id
1 'polypeptide(L)' 'MQAKFINKAGDFIRYHKKSTIWPGIRLAASINRPYMGWLVGNGTTINFWRDTWTTEILLREYIEMP' A
#
# COMPACT_ATOMS: atom_id res chain seq x y z
N MET A 1 -17.82 11.89 -8.32
CA MET A 1 -16.93 10.74 -8.63
C MET A 1 -15.94 11.20 -9.70
N GLN A 2 -14.66 11.37 -9.36
CA GLN A 2 -13.65 11.99 -10.25
C GLN A 2 -12.93 10.88 -11.04
N ALA A 3 -12.99 10.94 -12.39
CA ALA A 3 -12.36 9.94 -13.25
C ALA A 3 -10.83 10.12 -13.24
N LYS A 4 -10.10 9.11 -12.74
CA LYS A 4 -8.63 9.15 -12.57
C LYS A 4 -7.85 8.48 -13.71
N PHE A 5 -8.53 7.73 -14.58
CA PHE A 5 -7.88 6.87 -15.56
C PHE A 5 -8.31 7.23 -16.98
N ILE A 6 -7.35 7.19 -17.90
CA ILE A 6 -7.54 7.51 -19.32
C ILE A 6 -7.40 6.20 -20.12
N ASN A 7 -8.20 6.02 -21.17
CA ASN A 7 -8.12 4.87 -22.08
C ASN A 7 -6.95 5.03 -23.07
N LYS A 8 -6.70 4.03 -23.93
CA LYS A 8 -5.63 4.10 -24.94
C LYS A 8 -5.87 5.16 -26.02
N ALA A 9 -7.11 5.64 -26.17
CA ALA A 9 -7.49 6.68 -27.12
C ALA A 9 -7.41 8.11 -26.54
N GLY A 10 -7.08 8.26 -25.25
CA GLY A 10 -6.99 9.56 -24.59
C GLY A 10 -8.25 10.02 -23.85
N ASP A 11 -9.32 9.21 -23.81
CA ASP A 11 -10.56 9.57 -23.12
C ASP A 11 -10.58 9.16 -21.65
N PHE A 12 -11.20 9.98 -20.81
CA PHE A 12 -11.45 9.65 -19.40
C PHE A 12 -12.42 8.47 -19.25
N ILE A 13 -12.00 7.46 -18.50
CA ILE A 13 -12.81 6.31 -18.14
C ILE A 13 -13.86 6.72 -17.10
N ARG A 14 -15.14 6.70 -17.51
CA ARG A 14 -16.28 6.98 -16.63
C ARG A 14 -16.92 5.74 -16.01
N TYR A 15 -16.50 4.54 -16.42
CA TYR A 15 -17.02 3.28 -15.90
C TYR A 15 -16.15 2.72 -14.77
N HIS A 16 -16.75 1.92 -13.89
CA HIS A 16 -16.01 1.19 -12.85
C HIS A 16 -15.13 0.11 -13.50
N LYS A 17 -13.80 0.26 -13.41
CA LYS A 17 -12.85 -0.75 -13.88
C LYS A 17 -12.79 -1.91 -12.86
N LYS A 18 -13.64 -2.92 -13.07
CA LYS A 18 -13.62 -4.15 -12.25
C LYS A 18 -12.34 -4.94 -12.54
N SER A 19 -11.43 -5.01 -11.57
CA SER A 19 -10.25 -5.87 -11.66
C SER A 19 -10.65 -7.31 -11.37
N THR A 20 -10.58 -8.19 -12.39
CA THR A 20 -10.72 -9.64 -12.22
C THR A 20 -9.46 -10.29 -11.62
N ILE A 21 -8.35 -9.54 -11.58
CA ILE A 21 -7.06 -9.99 -11.07
C ILE A 21 -7.02 -9.88 -9.54
N TRP A 22 -7.64 -8.85 -8.97
CA TRP A 22 -7.60 -8.61 -7.52
C TRP A 22 -8.18 -9.75 -6.66
N PRO A 23 -9.29 -10.41 -7.04
CA PRO A 23 -9.75 -11.61 -6.37
C PRO A 23 -8.71 -12.75 -6.33
N GLY A 24 -8.02 -12.99 -7.45
CA GLY A 24 -6.95 -13.99 -7.52
C GLY A 24 -5.74 -13.63 -6.66
N ILE A 25 -5.31 -12.36 -6.71
CA ILE A 25 -4.24 -11.84 -5.84
C ILE A 25 -4.64 -11.97 -4.37
N ARG A 26 -5.89 -11.66 -4.01
CA ARG A 26 -6.39 -11.75 -2.63
C ARG A 26 -6.33 -13.19 -2.12
N LEU A 27 -6.76 -14.16 -2.93
CA LEU A 27 -6.66 -15.58 -2.58
C LEU A 27 -5.20 -16.00 -2.40
N ALA A 28 -4.35 -15.71 -3.38
CA ALA A 28 -2.93 -16.03 -3.31
C ALA A 28 -2.26 -15.37 -2.09
N ALA A 29 -2.56 -14.10 -1.81
CA ALA A 29 -2.04 -13.38 -0.65
C ALA A 29 -2.49 -14.01 0.66
N SER A 30 -3.74 -14.49 0.78
CA SER A 30 -4.19 -15.18 2.00
C SER A 30 -3.43 -16.48 2.27
N ILE A 31 -3.13 -17.25 1.23
CA ILE A 31 -2.38 -18.51 1.33
C ILE A 31 -0.91 -18.24 1.66
N ASN A 32 -0.32 -17.21 1.04
CA ASN A 32 1.09 -16.89 1.19
C ASN A 32 1.39 -15.97 2.39
N ARG A 33 0.38 -15.44 3.07
CA ARG A 33 0.54 -14.51 4.20
C ARG A 33 1.55 -14.98 5.27
N PRO A 34 1.58 -16.26 5.68
CA PRO A 34 2.57 -16.74 6.66
C PRO A 34 4.01 -16.70 6.16
N TYR A 35 4.22 -16.68 4.84
CA TYR A 35 5.53 -16.69 4.18
C TYR A 35 5.92 -15.32 3.61
N MET A 36 5.01 -14.35 3.67
CA MET A 36 5.25 -12.99 3.20
C MET A 36 5.92 -12.18 4.31
N GLY A 37 7.11 -11.66 4.03
CA GLY A 37 7.78 -10.64 4.83
C GLY A 37 7.62 -9.26 4.20
N TRP A 38 7.79 -8.21 5.01
CA TRP A 38 7.87 -6.84 4.53
C TRP A 38 9.33 -6.40 4.63
N LEU A 39 9.95 -6.07 3.51
CA LEU A 39 11.23 -5.36 3.51
C LEU A 39 10.92 -3.87 3.61
N VAL A 40 11.16 -3.28 4.78
CA VAL A 40 11.06 -1.83 4.93
C VAL A 40 12.44 -1.23 4.66
N GLY A 41 12.54 -0.41 3.62
CA GLY A 41 13.82 0.16 3.19
C GLY A 41 14.72 -0.86 2.48
N ASN A 42 15.97 -0.99 2.93
CA ASN A 42 16.99 -1.85 2.32
C ASN A 42 17.44 -3.00 3.24
N GLY A 43 16.69 -3.29 4.31
CA GLY A 43 17.03 -4.33 5.29
C GLY A 43 18.05 -3.91 6.34
N THR A 44 18.73 -2.77 6.18
CA THR A 44 19.65 -2.19 7.20
C THR A 44 19.16 -0.86 7.73
N THR A 45 18.37 -0.13 6.94
CA THR A 45 17.83 1.19 7.27
C THR A 45 16.35 1.25 6.94
N ILE A 46 15.57 1.78 7.89
CA ILE A 46 14.13 2.02 7.75
C ILE A 46 13.92 3.53 7.76
N ASN A 47 13.31 4.06 6.68
CA ASN A 47 12.91 5.46 6.63
C ASN A 47 11.53 5.61 7.26
N PHE A 48 11.47 6.21 8.44
CA PHE A 48 10.21 6.58 9.08
C PHE A 48 9.62 7.82 8.43
N TRP A 49 8.31 7.81 8.26
CA TRP A 49 7.58 9.02 7.87
C TRP A 49 7.62 10.00 9.03
N ARG A 50 7.85 11.28 8.73
CA ARG A 50 7.81 12.38 9.71
C ARG A 50 6.39 12.91 9.87
N ASP A 51 5.44 12.00 10.10
CA ASP A 51 4.03 12.32 10.25
C ASP A 51 3.40 11.45 11.35
N THR A 52 2.39 12.00 12.03
CA THR A 52 1.65 11.42 13.14
C THR A 52 0.30 10.89 12.66
N TRP A 53 0.28 10.24 11.50
CA TRP A 53 -0.98 9.93 10.81
C TRP A 53 -1.83 8.89 11.54
N THR A 54 -1.18 7.97 12.25
CA THR A 54 -1.84 6.84 12.96
C THR A 54 -1.72 6.92 14.48
N THR A 55 -0.95 7.88 15.01
CA THR A 55 -0.55 7.96 16.42
C THR A 55 -0.37 9.42 16.84
N GLU A 56 -0.36 9.71 18.14
CA GLU A 56 -0.14 11.08 18.66
C GLU A 56 1.35 11.50 18.63
N ILE A 57 2.25 10.52 18.55
CA ILE A 57 3.71 10.72 18.49
C ILE A 57 4.28 10.10 17.22
N LEU A 58 5.45 10.55 16.80
CA LEU A 58 6.12 9.98 15.63
C LEU A 58 6.47 8.52 15.92
N LEU A 59 6.25 7.64 14.93
CA LEU A 59 6.57 6.22 15.06
C LEU A 59 8.05 5.98 15.42
N ARG A 60 8.93 6.86 14.92
CA ARG A 60 10.35 6.86 15.27
C ARG A 60 10.58 7.04 16.78
N GLU A 61 9.90 8.01 17.38
CA GLU A 61 10.05 8.33 18.80
C GLU A 61 9.54 7.18 19.67
N TYR A 62 8.45 6.52 19.26
CA TYR A 62 7.92 5.35 19.95
C TYR A 62 8.87 4.15 19.96
N ILE A 63 9.59 3.90 18.87
CA ILE A 63 10.54 2.78 18.76
C ILE A 63 11.84 3.08 19.54
N GLU A 64 12.23 4.35 19.62
CA GLU A 64 13.43 4.80 20.33
C GLU A 64 13.18 5.05 21.84
N MET A 65 11.97 4.79 22.36
CA MET A 65 11.66 4.87 23.80
C MET A 65 12.38 3.74 24.59
N PRO A 66 12.93 4.05 25.78
CA PRO A 66 13.61 3.08 26.64
C PRO A 66 12.67 2.02 27.24
#